data_AF-A0A4P7CMV1-F1
#
_entry.id   AF-A0A4P7CMV1-F1
#
_cell.length_a   1.000
_cell.length_b   1.000
_cell.length_c   1.000
_cell.angle_alpha   90.00
_cell.angle_beta   90.00
_cell.angle_gamma   90.00
#
_symmetry.space_group_name_H-M   'P 1'
#
loop_
_entity.id
_entity.type
_entity.pdbx_description
1 polymer ?
#
loop_
_entity_poly.entity_id
_entity_poly.type
_entity_poly.pdbx_seq_one_letter_code
_entity_poly.pdbx_strand_id
1 'polypeptide(L)'
;MQKLIIIRGHSGSGKSTFAQQKISEFKAEYPDAYVYHIENDKYLIKDGQYYWTPFHFKQAKQQAEQELKEAFQFAKNHQDVDVLIVISNVGAKANVIRGFINKAQKQDMQSEVYRMQNFFPNVHNVDKIQVYSMFIEICQRPIAEEILVPAVQSMTEEDKGVIDKMRAFSAKNLPKNEQYNSYVTLDYLQFMRSKKTFTAKVSRLYPELTVLKYSRETFYNNQWDLALLEMRGLVMDAYGHLIVRPFKKCFNYSERKERNSKFPLRLGDDAQVKAVVKVNGFLGCCTYVELPADHPSYQAEFDRKVIFSTTGSLDSDFAKLVEKHCAKHELLFKAYPNKTFLFEVCDESDPHIIKETLGETLIGCVDVKTGEQYSEQWLDEIALQYQLKRPLTLPTMTFAELKAELSKVKHEGFMVFSSEDELLFKLKSPYYLISKLLGRSSEENLAGRLDKRKVSEEYFPLIEHIQENKTMFNALDEQQKIQYVQDFLAHI
;
A
#
# COMPACT_ATOMS: atom_id res chain seq x y z
N MET A 1 24.62 3.80 -43.98
CA MET A 1 24.25 2.86 -42.90
C MET A 1 23.41 3.57 -41.85
N GLN A 2 22.18 3.12 -41.63
CA GLN A 2 21.26 3.69 -40.64
C GLN A 2 20.95 2.62 -39.59
N LYS A 3 21.34 2.84 -38.33
CA LYS A 3 21.27 1.81 -37.28
C LYS A 3 20.68 2.32 -35.97
N LEU A 4 19.80 1.52 -35.38
CA LEU A 4 19.28 1.68 -34.02
C LEU A 4 19.81 0.55 -33.14
N ILE A 5 20.46 0.90 -32.03
CA ILE A 5 20.89 -0.03 -31.00
C ILE A 5 20.11 0.26 -29.72
N ILE A 6 19.45 -0.75 -29.17
CA ILE A 6 18.75 -0.67 -27.89
C ILE A 6 19.45 -1.58 -26.89
N ILE A 7 19.94 -1.02 -25.79
CA ILE A 7 20.62 -1.75 -24.73
C ILE A 7 19.75 -1.71 -23.48
N ARG A 8 19.43 -2.89 -22.94
CA ARG A 8 18.64 -3.04 -21.72
C ARG A 8 19.31 -3.97 -20.72
N GLY A 9 18.99 -3.77 -19.46
CA GLY A 9 19.59 -4.46 -18.32
C GLY A 9 19.18 -3.80 -17.00
N HIS A 10 19.45 -4.44 -15.88
CA HIS A 10 19.19 -3.88 -14.55
C HIS A 10 20.23 -2.79 -14.19
N SER A 11 20.08 -2.16 -13.02
CA SER A 11 21.15 -1.28 -12.50
C SER A 11 22.42 -2.10 -12.24
N GLY A 12 23.59 -1.58 -12.61
CA GLY A 12 24.86 -2.31 -12.48
C GLY A 12 25.15 -3.34 -13.59
N SER A 13 24.36 -3.40 -14.66
CA SER A 13 24.61 -4.37 -15.76
C SER A 13 25.62 -3.91 -16.83
N GLY A 14 26.22 -2.71 -16.68
CA GLY A 14 27.22 -2.18 -17.62
C GLY A 14 26.65 -1.59 -18.92
N LYS A 15 25.39 -1.14 -18.93
CA LYS A 15 24.70 -0.65 -20.14
C LYS A 15 25.44 0.50 -20.82
N SER A 16 25.84 1.53 -20.07
CA SER A 16 26.48 2.73 -20.60
C SER A 16 27.87 2.42 -21.15
N THR A 17 28.63 1.56 -20.48
CA THR A 17 29.93 1.06 -20.96
C THR A 17 29.79 0.29 -22.27
N PHE A 18 28.81 -0.62 -22.36
CA PHE A 18 28.54 -1.37 -23.59
C PHE A 18 28.04 -0.47 -24.72
N ALA A 19 27.28 0.58 -24.40
CA ALA A 19 26.88 1.60 -25.37
C ALA A 19 28.09 2.31 -25.98
N GLN A 20 29.05 2.73 -25.15
CA GLN A 20 30.28 3.35 -25.63
C GLN A 20 31.09 2.40 -26.51
N GLN A 21 31.19 1.12 -26.14
CA GLN A 21 31.83 0.10 -26.97
C GLN A 21 31.18 0.01 -28.35
N LYS A 22 29.84 -0.10 -28.42
CA LYS A 22 29.11 -0.18 -29.70
C LYS A 22 29.24 1.08 -30.55
N ILE A 23 29.31 2.25 -29.91
CA ILE A 23 29.57 3.52 -30.59
C ILE A 23 30.97 3.52 -31.21
N SER A 24 32.00 3.09 -30.47
CA SER A 24 33.37 2.98 -30.98
C SER A 24 33.49 1.99 -32.12
N GLU A 25 32.86 0.81 -32.01
CA GLU A 25 32.81 -0.20 -33.08
C GLU A 25 32.18 0.38 -34.36
N PHE A 26 31.05 1.07 -34.24
CA PHE A 26 30.38 1.68 -35.40
C PHE A 26 31.22 2.79 -36.04
N LYS A 27 31.87 3.64 -35.24
CA LYS A 27 32.74 4.71 -35.75
C LYS A 27 34.01 4.18 -36.42
N ALA A 28 34.48 2.99 -36.05
CA ALA A 28 35.63 2.39 -36.72
C ALA A 28 35.30 1.98 -38.17
N GLU A 29 34.05 1.60 -38.43
CA GLU A 29 33.55 1.22 -39.77
C GLU A 29 32.99 2.43 -40.54
N TYR A 30 32.36 3.39 -39.84
CA TYR A 30 31.76 4.61 -40.39
C TYR A 30 32.31 5.86 -39.66
N PRO A 31 33.52 6.34 -39.99
CA PRO A 31 34.20 7.41 -39.26
C PRO A 31 33.43 8.73 -39.20
N ASP A 32 32.71 9.06 -40.28
CA ASP A 32 31.97 10.31 -40.44
C ASP A 32 30.50 10.21 -39.97
N ALA A 33 30.15 9.11 -39.28
CA ALA A 33 28.79 8.88 -38.85
C ALA A 33 28.31 9.83 -37.74
N TYR A 34 27.03 10.22 -37.84
CA TYR A 34 26.34 10.94 -36.78
C TYR A 34 25.86 9.96 -35.71
N VAL A 35 26.26 10.19 -34.46
CA VAL A 35 25.92 9.31 -33.33
C VAL A 35 25.08 10.04 -32.29
N TYR A 36 23.91 9.48 -31.99
CA TYR A 36 23.02 9.91 -30.91
C TYR A 36 22.99 8.87 -29.80
N HIS A 37 23.51 9.20 -28.61
CA HIS A 37 23.51 8.28 -27.46
C HIS A 37 22.55 8.79 -26.38
N ILE A 38 21.35 8.22 -26.40
CA ILE A 38 20.22 8.59 -25.56
C ILE A 38 20.26 7.82 -24.23
N GLU A 39 20.40 8.56 -23.13
CA GLU A 39 20.46 8.02 -21.77
C GLU A 39 20.02 9.08 -20.76
N ASN A 40 18.91 8.82 -20.04
CA ASN A 40 18.36 9.78 -19.08
C ASN A 40 19.36 10.18 -17.99
N ASP A 41 20.22 9.26 -17.57
CA ASP A 41 21.16 9.49 -16.48
C ASP A 41 22.21 10.55 -16.82
N LYS A 42 22.48 10.81 -18.12
CA LYS A 42 23.35 11.91 -18.55
C LYS A 42 22.83 13.29 -18.12
N TYR A 43 21.51 13.45 -18.08
CA TYR A 43 20.87 14.71 -17.65
C TYR A 43 20.75 14.83 -16.13
N LEU A 44 21.13 13.80 -15.38
CA LEU A 44 21.13 13.79 -13.92
C LEU A 44 22.53 14.04 -13.34
N ILE A 45 23.54 14.19 -14.19
CA ILE A 45 24.89 14.55 -13.77
C ILE A 45 25.04 16.07 -13.90
N LYS A 46 25.36 16.73 -12.79
CA LYS A 46 25.69 18.15 -12.74
C LYS A 46 27.03 18.31 -12.02
N ASP A 47 27.97 19.03 -12.63
CA ASP A 47 29.31 19.27 -12.08
C ASP A 47 30.06 17.96 -11.68
N GLY A 48 29.85 16.89 -12.46
CA GLY A 48 30.44 15.57 -12.20
C GLY A 48 29.75 14.75 -11.10
N GLN A 49 28.70 15.27 -10.47
CA GLN A 49 27.93 14.58 -9.42
C GLN A 49 26.55 14.14 -9.91
N TYR A 50 26.13 12.94 -9.53
CA TYR A 50 24.81 12.40 -9.85
C TYR A 50 23.76 12.94 -8.88
N TYR A 51 22.75 13.64 -9.38
CA TYR A 51 21.69 14.28 -8.61
C TYR A 51 20.30 13.75 -8.99
N TRP A 52 19.81 12.75 -8.24
CA TRP A 52 18.50 12.17 -8.48
C TRP A 52 17.41 12.79 -7.59
N THR A 53 16.37 13.32 -8.21
CA THR A 53 15.07 13.61 -7.55
C THR A 53 13.94 13.18 -8.49
N PRO A 54 12.72 12.90 -7.99
CA PRO A 54 11.58 12.60 -8.85
C PRO A 54 11.30 13.69 -9.90
N PHE A 55 11.52 14.95 -9.53
CA PHE A 55 11.34 16.11 -10.40
C PHE A 55 12.39 16.14 -11.52
N HIS A 56 13.69 16.06 -11.19
CA HIS A 56 14.76 16.07 -12.19
C HIS A 56 14.73 14.81 -13.06
N PHE A 57 14.40 13.65 -12.51
CA PHE A 57 14.22 12.43 -13.28
C PHE A 57 13.12 12.58 -14.34
N LYS A 58 12.02 13.25 -14.00
CA LYS A 58 10.94 13.55 -14.97
C LYS A 58 11.44 14.49 -16.08
N GLN A 59 12.20 15.52 -15.74
CA GLN A 59 12.80 16.44 -16.73
C GLN A 59 13.81 15.74 -17.63
N ALA A 60 14.74 14.98 -17.05
CA ALA A 60 15.72 14.16 -17.77
C ALA A 60 15.05 13.22 -18.78
N LYS A 61 13.94 12.58 -18.37
CA LYS A 61 13.15 11.73 -19.27
C LYS A 61 12.53 12.51 -20.42
N GLN A 62 12.00 13.71 -20.17
CA GLN A 62 11.44 14.57 -21.22
C GLN A 62 12.52 15.01 -22.21
N GLN A 63 13.71 15.37 -21.72
CA GLN A 63 14.86 15.74 -22.56
C GLN A 63 15.31 14.57 -23.42
N ALA A 64 15.50 13.38 -22.84
CA ALA A 64 15.85 12.18 -23.60
C ALA A 64 14.79 11.79 -24.65
N GLU A 65 13.50 11.94 -24.32
CA GLU A 65 12.40 11.69 -25.27
C GLU A 65 12.42 12.69 -26.43
N GLN A 66 12.81 13.95 -26.17
CA GLN A 66 12.92 14.98 -27.20
C GLN A 66 14.15 14.73 -28.10
N GLU A 67 15.31 14.47 -27.51
CA GLU A 67 16.55 14.15 -28.25
C GLU A 67 16.34 12.91 -29.13
N LEU A 68 15.66 11.87 -28.63
CA LEU A 68 15.34 10.69 -29.42
C LEU A 68 14.43 11.01 -30.62
N LYS A 69 13.46 11.91 -30.45
CA LYS A 69 12.60 12.34 -31.57
C LYS A 69 13.41 13.06 -32.64
N GLU A 70 14.29 13.95 -32.23
CA GLU A 70 15.18 14.70 -33.11
C GLU A 70 16.14 13.76 -33.86
N ALA A 71 16.75 12.79 -33.18
CA ALA A 71 17.61 11.77 -33.79
C ALA A 71 16.89 10.98 -34.89
N PHE A 72 15.68 10.49 -34.62
CA PHE A 72 14.87 9.81 -35.63
C PHE A 72 14.42 10.72 -36.79
N GLN A 73 14.24 12.01 -36.54
CA GLN A 73 13.88 12.97 -37.58
C GLN A 73 15.08 13.28 -38.46
N PHE A 74 16.26 13.42 -37.86
CA PHE A 74 17.52 13.61 -38.57
C PHE A 74 17.84 12.42 -39.47
N ALA A 75 17.78 11.20 -38.93
CA ALA A 75 17.96 9.94 -39.67
C ALA A 75 17.03 9.85 -40.89
N LYS A 76 15.74 10.20 -40.71
CA LYS A 76 14.75 10.22 -41.79
C LYS A 76 15.09 11.24 -42.88
N ASN A 77 15.58 12.42 -42.52
CA ASN A 77 15.84 13.51 -43.45
C ASN A 77 17.17 13.34 -44.21
N HIS A 78 18.08 12.51 -43.70
CA HIS A 78 19.42 12.29 -44.27
C HIS A 78 19.66 10.79 -44.44
N GLN A 79 19.07 10.18 -45.47
CA GLN A 79 19.23 8.75 -45.73
C GLN A 79 20.58 8.39 -46.36
N ASP A 80 21.26 9.39 -46.93
CA ASP A 80 22.56 9.32 -47.59
C ASP A 80 23.75 9.34 -46.63
N VAL A 81 23.53 9.73 -45.37
CA VAL A 81 24.58 9.77 -44.34
C VAL A 81 24.49 8.57 -43.40
N ASP A 82 25.61 8.21 -42.79
CA ASP A 82 25.67 7.19 -41.75
C ASP A 82 25.15 7.74 -40.42
N VAL A 83 24.18 7.05 -39.81
CA VAL A 83 23.58 7.44 -38.53
C VAL A 83 23.46 6.26 -37.59
N LEU A 84 23.90 6.43 -36.36
CA LEU A 84 23.70 5.51 -35.26
C LEU A 84 22.89 6.17 -34.14
N ILE A 85 21.79 5.54 -33.75
CA ILE A 85 21.03 5.89 -32.55
C ILE A 85 21.23 4.78 -31.52
N VAL A 86 21.76 5.10 -30.35
CA VAL A 86 21.95 4.16 -29.23
C VAL A 86 21.08 4.58 -28.06
N ILE A 87 20.22 3.69 -27.58
CA ILE A 87 19.37 3.91 -26.41
C ILE A 87 19.81 2.94 -25.31
N SER A 88 20.35 3.44 -24.19
CA SER A 88 21.03 2.59 -23.18
C SER A 88 20.42 2.60 -21.78
N ASN A 89 19.25 3.23 -21.61
CA ASN A 89 18.50 3.26 -20.36
C ASN A 89 17.01 2.93 -20.56
N VAL A 90 16.73 1.94 -21.42
CA VAL A 90 15.35 1.48 -21.63
C VAL A 90 15.00 0.42 -20.59
N GLY A 91 13.98 0.72 -19.78
CA GLY A 91 13.48 -0.21 -18.76
C GLY A 91 12.85 -1.47 -19.35
N ALA A 92 12.33 -2.35 -18.48
CA ALA A 92 11.79 -3.68 -18.84
C ALA A 92 10.50 -3.68 -19.68
N LYS A 93 10.04 -2.55 -20.22
CA LYS A 93 8.75 -2.45 -20.92
C LYS A 93 8.90 -2.82 -22.39
N ALA A 94 8.65 -4.09 -22.70
CA ALA A 94 8.76 -4.63 -24.06
C ALA A 94 8.00 -3.83 -25.13
N ASN A 95 6.81 -3.31 -24.82
CA ASN A 95 6.03 -2.51 -25.78
C ASN A 95 6.71 -1.20 -26.18
N VAL A 96 7.46 -0.57 -25.27
CA VAL A 96 8.21 0.66 -25.58
C VAL A 96 9.35 0.35 -26.54
N ILE A 97 10.08 -0.73 -26.28
CA ILE A 97 11.17 -1.21 -27.14
C ILE A 97 10.64 -1.56 -28.54
N ARG A 98 9.53 -2.32 -28.62
CA ARG A 98 8.85 -2.63 -29.89
C ARG A 98 8.42 -1.36 -30.62
N GLY A 99 7.96 -0.34 -29.90
CA GLY A 99 7.62 0.96 -30.49
C GLY A 99 8.83 1.62 -31.19
N PHE A 100 10.01 1.56 -30.58
CA PHE A 100 11.24 2.07 -31.19
C PHE A 100 11.68 1.24 -32.40
N ILE A 101 11.65 -0.09 -32.30
CA ILE A 101 11.98 -1.00 -33.41
C ILE A 101 11.06 -0.74 -34.61
N ASN A 102 9.73 -0.67 -34.37
CA ASN A 102 8.77 -0.40 -35.44
C ASN A 102 8.99 0.97 -36.09
N LYS A 103 9.47 1.96 -35.33
CA LYS A 103 9.79 3.28 -35.87
C LYS A 103 11.05 3.25 -36.74
N ALA A 104 12.08 2.52 -36.30
CA ALA A 104 13.31 2.29 -37.08
C ALA A 104 13.03 1.53 -38.38
N GLN A 105 12.25 0.45 -38.31
CA GLN A 105 11.87 -0.34 -39.49
C GLN A 105 11.11 0.49 -40.55
N LYS A 106 10.21 1.38 -40.12
CA LYS A 106 9.51 2.32 -41.04
C LYS A 106 10.42 3.34 -41.71
N GLN A 107 11.65 3.48 -41.25
CA GLN A 107 12.67 4.39 -41.77
C GLN A 107 13.83 3.62 -42.42
N ASP A 108 13.65 2.33 -42.71
CA ASP A 108 14.66 1.44 -43.29
C ASP A 108 15.97 1.37 -42.46
N MET A 109 15.88 1.61 -41.15
CA MET A 109 17.00 1.48 -40.24
C MET A 109 17.12 0.05 -39.73
N GLN A 110 18.34 -0.47 -39.65
CA GLN A 110 18.61 -1.75 -38.99
C GLN A 110 18.47 -1.59 -37.47
N SER A 111 17.88 -2.57 -36.79
CA SER A 111 17.70 -2.53 -35.33
C SER A 111 18.32 -3.73 -34.64
N GLU A 112 19.09 -3.48 -33.58
CA GLU A 112 19.62 -4.51 -32.69
C GLU A 112 19.21 -4.25 -31.25
N VAL A 113 18.82 -5.30 -30.54
CA VAL A 113 18.47 -5.23 -29.12
C VAL A 113 19.44 -6.09 -28.33
N TYR A 114 20.16 -5.48 -27.39
CA TYR A 114 21.11 -6.17 -26.53
C TYR A 114 20.58 -6.23 -25.10
N ARG A 115 20.63 -7.43 -24.51
CA ARG A 115 20.36 -7.64 -23.09
C ARG A 115 21.64 -7.95 -22.33
N MET A 116 21.96 -7.05 -21.41
CA MET A 116 23.10 -7.17 -20.51
C MET A 116 22.79 -8.18 -19.40
N GLN A 117 23.82 -8.95 -19.02
CA GLN A 117 23.72 -10.00 -18.00
C GLN A 117 24.72 -9.84 -16.85
N ASN A 118 25.55 -8.80 -16.86
CA ASN A 118 26.57 -8.56 -15.84
C ASN A 118 25.96 -8.09 -14.50
N PHE A 119 26.63 -8.40 -13.39
CA PHE A 119 26.31 -7.93 -12.04
C PHE A 119 27.51 -7.18 -11.44
N PHE A 120 27.81 -6.00 -12.00
CA PHE A 120 28.85 -5.13 -11.45
C PHE A 120 28.39 -4.44 -10.16
N PRO A 121 29.33 -3.97 -9.31
CA PRO A 121 29.01 -3.12 -8.17
C PRO A 121 28.13 -1.93 -8.58
N ASN A 122 27.04 -1.74 -7.86
CA ASN A 122 26.05 -0.74 -8.21
C ASN A 122 26.49 0.66 -7.77
N VAL A 123 26.97 1.46 -8.73
CA VAL A 123 27.41 2.85 -8.50
C VAL A 123 26.27 3.81 -8.15
N HIS A 124 25.02 3.44 -8.40
CA HIS A 124 23.84 4.28 -8.14
C HIS A 124 23.17 4.02 -6.79
N ASN A 125 23.81 3.21 -5.93
CA ASN A 125 23.32 2.86 -4.59
C ASN A 125 21.86 2.34 -4.56
N VAL A 126 21.42 1.69 -5.66
CA VAL A 126 20.10 1.05 -5.72
C VAL A 126 20.18 -0.23 -4.89
N ASP A 127 19.20 -0.39 -4.00
CA ASP A 127 19.03 -1.57 -3.16
C ASP A 127 19.12 -2.88 -3.97
N LYS A 128 19.84 -3.88 -3.43
CA LYS A 128 20.10 -5.15 -4.13
C LYS A 128 18.81 -5.87 -4.53
N ILE A 129 17.78 -5.87 -3.68
CA ILE A 129 16.50 -6.53 -3.98
C ILE A 129 15.78 -5.82 -5.12
N GLN A 130 15.89 -4.49 -5.17
CA GLN A 130 15.39 -3.72 -6.30
C GLN A 130 16.13 -4.08 -7.61
N VAL A 131 17.44 -4.31 -7.56
CA VAL A 131 18.24 -4.79 -8.71
C VAL A 131 17.78 -6.18 -9.15
N TYR A 132 17.61 -7.12 -8.23
CA TYR A 132 17.10 -8.46 -8.54
C TYR A 132 15.69 -8.43 -9.13
N SER A 133 14.79 -7.61 -8.58
CA SER A 133 13.45 -7.41 -9.16
C SER A 133 13.52 -6.88 -10.60
N MET A 134 14.41 -5.93 -10.89
CA MET A 134 14.61 -5.43 -12.25
C MET A 134 15.10 -6.54 -13.18
N PHE A 135 16.08 -7.34 -12.74
CA PHE A 135 16.60 -8.47 -13.51
C PHE A 135 15.50 -9.50 -13.83
N ILE A 136 14.72 -9.92 -12.82
CA ILE A 136 13.61 -10.86 -12.99
C ILE A 136 12.57 -10.31 -13.98
N GLU A 137 12.16 -9.04 -13.83
CA GLU A 137 11.19 -8.41 -14.74
C GLU A 137 11.69 -8.34 -16.19
N ILE A 138 13.00 -8.16 -16.38
CA ILE A 138 13.61 -8.17 -17.70
C ILE A 138 13.55 -9.58 -18.31
N CYS A 139 13.93 -10.61 -17.54
CA CYS A 139 13.89 -12.01 -17.98
C CYS A 139 12.49 -12.49 -18.35
N GLN A 140 11.46 -12.04 -17.61
CA GLN A 140 10.06 -12.40 -17.86
C GLN A 140 9.45 -11.70 -19.08
N ARG A 141 10.17 -10.75 -19.69
CA ARG A 141 9.69 -9.94 -20.83
C ARG A 141 10.73 -9.95 -21.96
N PRO A 142 10.94 -11.11 -22.62
CA PRO A 142 11.85 -11.21 -23.73
C PRO A 142 11.38 -10.38 -24.93
N ILE A 143 12.33 -9.91 -25.73
CA ILE A 143 12.09 -9.30 -27.05
C ILE A 143 12.51 -10.32 -28.10
N ALA A 144 11.80 -10.36 -29.23
CA ALA A 144 12.22 -11.17 -30.36
C ALA A 144 13.61 -10.72 -30.83
N GLU A 145 14.47 -11.67 -31.19
CA GLU A 145 15.82 -11.42 -31.71
C GLU A 145 16.73 -10.64 -30.75
N GLU A 146 16.43 -10.67 -29.45
CA GLU A 146 17.28 -10.06 -28.42
C GLU A 146 18.62 -10.80 -28.28
N ILE A 147 19.71 -10.06 -28.45
CA ILE A 147 21.08 -10.56 -28.34
C ILE A 147 21.49 -10.56 -26.87
N LEU A 148 21.75 -11.75 -26.33
CA LEU A 148 22.26 -11.90 -24.98
C LEU A 148 23.76 -11.64 -24.95
N VAL A 149 24.16 -10.54 -24.30
CA VAL A 149 25.58 -10.24 -24.12
C VAL A 149 26.14 -11.18 -23.05
N PRO A 150 27.21 -11.95 -23.34
CA PRO A 150 27.87 -12.78 -22.35
C PRO A 150 28.31 -11.96 -21.15
N ALA A 151 28.12 -12.49 -19.95
CA ALA A 151 28.56 -11.83 -18.73
C ALA A 151 30.08 -12.01 -18.56
N VAL A 152 30.80 -10.91 -18.43
CA VAL A 152 32.20 -10.87 -17.97
C VAL A 152 32.24 -10.97 -16.45
N GLN A 153 31.26 -10.37 -15.78
CA GLN A 153 31.06 -10.51 -14.34
C GLN A 153 29.65 -11.05 -14.08
N SER A 154 29.56 -12.37 -13.91
CA SER A 154 28.31 -13.06 -13.58
C SER A 154 27.84 -12.75 -12.16
N MET A 155 26.56 -13.01 -11.88
CA MET A 155 26.03 -13.03 -10.52
C MET A 155 26.78 -14.06 -9.66
N THR A 156 26.89 -13.79 -8.36
CA THR A 156 27.42 -14.77 -7.41
C THR A 156 26.39 -15.88 -7.16
N GLU A 157 26.82 -17.05 -6.65
CA GLU A 157 25.88 -18.11 -6.27
C GLU A 157 24.92 -17.67 -5.14
N GLU A 158 25.36 -16.76 -4.26
CA GLU A 158 24.48 -16.13 -3.25
C GLU A 158 23.38 -15.30 -3.90
N ASP A 159 23.74 -14.38 -4.82
CA ASP A 159 22.78 -13.54 -5.55
C ASP A 159 21.78 -14.41 -6.32
N LYS A 160 22.27 -15.47 -6.97
CA LYS A 160 21.46 -16.43 -7.72
C LYS A 160 20.46 -17.14 -6.80
N GLY A 161 20.90 -17.61 -5.63
CA GLY A 161 20.03 -18.23 -4.64
C GLY A 161 18.90 -17.30 -4.18
N VAL A 162 19.18 -16.01 -3.95
CA VAL A 162 18.15 -15.01 -3.61
C VAL A 162 17.21 -14.76 -4.78
N ILE A 163 17.72 -14.61 -6.00
CA ILE A 163 16.91 -14.44 -7.21
C ILE A 163 15.97 -15.62 -7.43
N ASP A 164 16.45 -16.85 -7.23
CA ASP A 164 15.63 -18.05 -7.41
C ASP A 164 14.55 -18.15 -6.32
N LYS A 165 14.85 -17.79 -5.07
CA LYS A 165 13.84 -17.61 -4.02
C LYS A 165 12.80 -16.56 -4.41
N MET A 166 13.22 -15.40 -4.92
CA MET A 166 12.32 -14.33 -5.38
C MET A 166 11.45 -14.77 -6.57
N ARG A 167 11.99 -15.60 -7.48
CA ARG A 167 11.22 -16.16 -8.61
C ARG A 167 10.18 -17.17 -8.15
N ALA A 168 10.54 -18.01 -7.19
CA ALA A 168 9.62 -18.96 -6.56
C ALA A 168 8.57 -18.24 -5.69
N PHE A 169 8.93 -17.08 -5.14
CA PHE A 169 8.02 -16.26 -4.34
C PHE A 169 6.86 -15.75 -5.19
N SER A 170 5.68 -16.25 -4.89
CA SER A 170 4.46 -15.91 -5.60
C SER A 170 3.45 -15.34 -4.61
N ALA A 171 2.88 -14.18 -4.93
CA ALA A 171 1.78 -13.60 -4.17
C ALA A 171 0.55 -14.52 -4.08
N LYS A 172 0.46 -15.58 -4.92
CA LYS A 172 -0.59 -16.59 -4.84
C LYS A 172 -0.34 -17.66 -3.77
N ASN A 173 0.93 -17.95 -3.49
CA ASN A 173 1.36 -19.00 -2.56
C ASN A 173 2.35 -18.39 -1.56
N LEU A 174 1.84 -17.54 -0.66
CA LEU A 174 2.67 -16.91 0.34
C LEU A 174 3.09 -17.93 1.41
N PRO A 175 4.39 -18.03 1.73
CA PRO A 175 4.83 -18.87 2.83
C PRO A 175 4.27 -18.29 4.13
N LYS A 176 3.80 -19.19 4.99
CA LYS A 176 3.28 -18.85 6.31
C LYS A 176 4.33 -19.14 7.35
N ASN A 177 4.57 -18.19 8.25
CA ASN A 177 5.33 -18.43 9.46
C ASN A 177 4.45 -19.21 10.44
N GLU A 178 4.77 -20.50 10.64
CA GLU A 178 4.01 -21.39 11.53
C GLU A 178 4.15 -21.02 13.01
N GLN A 179 5.29 -20.46 13.43
CA GLN A 179 5.50 -20.02 14.82
C GLN A 179 4.51 -18.93 15.24
N TYR A 180 4.19 -18.04 14.31
CA TYR A 180 3.31 -16.89 14.53
C TYR A 180 1.97 -16.96 13.79
N ASN A 181 1.68 -18.06 13.09
CA ASN A 181 0.48 -18.20 12.25
C ASN A 181 0.25 -16.94 11.35
N SER A 182 1.30 -16.45 10.69
CA SER A 182 1.28 -15.16 9.95
C SER A 182 1.89 -15.29 8.56
N TYR A 183 1.34 -14.56 7.59
CA TYR A 183 1.92 -14.46 6.25
C TYR A 183 2.97 -13.33 6.14
N VAL A 184 3.16 -12.55 7.19
CA VAL A 184 4.20 -11.52 7.26
C VAL A 184 5.52 -12.15 7.67
N THR A 185 6.33 -12.52 6.69
CA THR A 185 7.66 -13.12 6.90
C THR A 185 8.77 -12.14 6.53
N LEU A 186 10.00 -12.38 7.00
CA LEU A 186 11.17 -11.59 6.59
C LEU A 186 11.36 -11.62 5.06
N ASP A 187 11.18 -12.79 4.44
CA ASP A 187 11.19 -12.94 2.97
C ASP A 187 10.11 -12.08 2.30
N TYR A 188 8.87 -12.08 2.84
CA TYR A 188 7.81 -11.22 2.32
C TYR A 188 8.22 -9.74 2.38
N LEU A 189 8.68 -9.28 3.55
CA LEU A 189 9.09 -7.89 3.77
C LEU A 189 10.23 -7.49 2.83
N GLN A 190 11.20 -8.39 2.63
CA GLN A 190 12.33 -8.16 1.75
C GLN A 190 11.87 -8.08 0.29
N PHE A 191 11.17 -9.09 -0.21
CA PHE A 191 10.86 -9.22 -1.64
C PHE A 191 9.77 -8.26 -2.11
N MET A 192 8.83 -7.89 -1.23
CA MET A 192 7.73 -6.99 -1.57
C MET A 192 8.06 -5.51 -1.36
N ARG A 193 9.20 -5.17 -0.74
CA ARG A 193 9.62 -3.78 -0.47
C ARG A 193 9.61 -2.88 -1.70
N SER A 194 10.11 -3.40 -2.83
CA SER A 194 10.18 -2.68 -4.12
C SER A 194 8.80 -2.30 -4.68
N LYS A 195 7.75 -3.04 -4.32
CA LYS A 195 6.39 -2.84 -4.82
C LYS A 195 5.64 -1.70 -4.12
N LYS A 196 6.17 -1.18 -3.00
CA LYS A 196 5.58 -0.08 -2.22
C LYS A 196 4.12 -0.33 -1.80
N THR A 197 3.76 -1.59 -1.60
CA THR A 197 2.42 -2.03 -1.13
C THR A 197 2.25 -1.87 0.38
N PHE A 198 3.33 -1.61 1.11
CA PHE A 198 3.33 -1.33 2.53
C PHE A 198 4.45 -0.35 2.91
N THR A 199 4.36 0.17 4.13
CA THR A 199 5.38 0.96 4.79
C THR A 199 5.87 0.23 6.04
N ALA A 200 7.17 0.27 6.27
CA ALA A 200 7.81 -0.20 7.50
C ALA A 200 8.46 1.02 8.18
N LYS A 201 7.95 1.40 9.35
CA LYS A 201 8.41 2.58 10.09
C LYS A 201 9.03 2.14 11.42
N VAL A 202 10.34 2.32 11.53
CA VAL A 202 11.07 2.13 12.80
C VAL A 202 10.57 3.16 13.82
N SER A 203 10.31 2.73 15.05
CA SER A 203 9.92 3.62 16.13
C SER A 203 11.09 4.44 16.62
N ARG A 204 10.81 5.68 17.04
CA ARG A 204 11.80 6.54 17.68
C ARG A 204 11.94 6.22 19.17
N LEU A 205 10.82 5.87 19.82
CA LEU A 205 10.77 5.49 21.22
C LEU A 205 11.38 4.11 21.47
N TYR A 206 11.16 3.16 20.55
CA TYR A 206 11.71 1.80 20.61
C TYR A 206 12.41 1.48 19.28
N PRO A 207 13.69 1.84 19.10
CA PRO A 207 14.42 1.67 17.85
C PRO A 207 14.50 0.22 17.34
N GLU A 208 14.29 -0.76 18.21
CA GLU A 208 14.22 -2.18 17.86
C GLU A 208 12.86 -2.59 17.26
N LEU A 209 11.84 -1.73 17.33
CA LEU A 209 10.49 -2.02 16.87
C LEU A 209 10.18 -1.33 15.54
N THR A 210 9.54 -2.08 14.64
CA THR A 210 9.08 -1.60 13.34
C THR A 210 7.58 -1.78 13.19
N VAL A 211 6.87 -0.70 12.86
CA VAL A 211 5.44 -0.70 12.55
C VAL A 211 5.22 -0.96 11.06
N LEU A 212 4.41 -1.96 10.75
CA LEU A 212 4.03 -2.35 9.40
C LEU A 212 2.60 -1.92 9.08
N LYS A 213 2.44 -1.22 7.95
CA LYS A 213 1.15 -0.71 7.47
C LYS A 213 1.05 -0.82 5.96
N TYR A 214 -0.03 -1.39 5.43
CA TYR A 214 -0.31 -1.35 3.99
C TYR A 214 -0.37 0.10 3.48
N SER A 215 0.08 0.32 2.25
CA SER A 215 0.06 1.65 1.64
C SER A 215 -1.34 2.00 1.12
N ARG A 216 -1.59 3.30 0.89
CA ARG A 216 -2.84 3.75 0.25
C ARG A 216 -3.00 3.16 -1.15
N GLU A 217 -1.90 2.97 -1.87
CA GLU A 217 -1.88 2.34 -3.19
C GLU A 217 -2.43 0.91 -3.17
N THR A 218 -2.15 0.13 -2.11
CA THR A 218 -2.73 -1.21 -1.96
C THR A 218 -4.26 -1.17 -1.95
N PHE A 219 -4.84 -0.15 -1.31
CA PHE A 219 -6.28 0.06 -1.31
C PHE A 219 -6.79 0.46 -2.69
N TYR A 220 -6.22 1.51 -3.31
CA TYR A 220 -6.70 2.04 -4.59
C TYR A 220 -6.51 1.07 -5.78
N ASN A 221 -5.41 0.32 -5.79
CA ASN A 221 -5.08 -0.61 -6.87
C ASN A 221 -5.58 -2.04 -6.59
N ASN A 222 -6.29 -2.27 -5.47
CA ASN A 222 -6.81 -3.58 -5.06
C ASN A 222 -5.74 -4.69 -5.08
N GLN A 223 -4.57 -4.39 -4.49
CA GLN A 223 -3.38 -5.27 -4.47
C GLN A 223 -3.32 -6.18 -3.25
N TRP A 224 -4.48 -6.48 -2.62
CA TRP A 224 -4.54 -7.24 -1.39
C TRP A 224 -4.05 -8.68 -1.55
N ASP A 225 -3.23 -9.11 -0.59
CA ASP A 225 -2.84 -10.50 -0.33
C ASP A 225 -2.94 -10.76 1.19
N LEU A 226 -2.73 -12.02 1.61
CA LEU A 226 -2.92 -12.41 3.01
C LEU A 226 -1.99 -11.68 3.99
N ALA A 227 -0.76 -11.33 3.59
CA ALA A 227 0.17 -10.59 4.43
C ALA A 227 -0.24 -9.12 4.56
N LEU A 228 -0.66 -8.47 3.47
CA LEU A 228 -1.14 -7.08 3.48
C LEU A 228 -2.40 -6.90 4.32
N LEU A 229 -3.23 -7.94 4.45
CA LEU A 229 -4.36 -7.91 5.38
C LEU A 229 -3.89 -7.78 6.84
N GLU A 230 -2.75 -8.36 7.21
CA GLU A 230 -2.20 -8.31 8.57
C GLU A 230 -1.46 -6.99 8.86
N MET A 231 -0.93 -6.32 7.82
CA MET A 231 -0.18 -5.07 7.95
C MET A 231 -1.09 -3.85 8.21
N ARG A 232 -1.81 -3.83 9.33
CA ARG A 232 -2.66 -2.71 9.76
C ARG A 232 -2.23 -2.17 11.12
N GLY A 233 -0.93 -1.94 11.28
CA GLY A 233 -0.31 -1.56 12.55
C GLY A 233 0.37 -2.73 13.27
N LEU A 234 0.66 -3.82 12.54
CA LEU A 234 1.45 -4.94 13.05
C LEU A 234 2.84 -4.43 13.45
N VAL A 235 3.34 -4.85 14.62
CA VAL A 235 4.67 -4.43 15.11
C VAL A 235 5.56 -5.63 15.25
N MET A 236 6.78 -5.52 14.72
CA MET A 236 7.80 -6.55 14.80
C MET A 236 9.05 -6.02 15.48
N ASP A 237 9.80 -6.90 16.12
CA ASP A 237 11.15 -6.59 16.59
C ASP A 237 12.20 -6.66 15.44
N ALA A 238 13.45 -6.34 15.77
CA ALA A 238 14.56 -6.34 14.83
C ALA A 238 14.89 -7.73 14.23
N TYR A 239 14.38 -8.81 14.84
CA TYR A 239 14.62 -10.19 14.44
C TYR A 239 13.43 -10.80 13.66
N GLY A 240 12.35 -10.03 13.47
CA GLY A 240 11.17 -10.50 12.75
C GLY A 240 10.18 -11.28 13.61
N HIS A 241 10.20 -11.12 14.94
CA HIS A 241 9.18 -11.67 15.84
C HIS A 241 8.05 -10.65 16.02
N LEU A 242 6.81 -11.13 16.10
CA LEU A 242 5.63 -10.26 16.30
C LEU A 242 5.55 -9.80 17.77
N ILE A 243 5.40 -8.49 17.98
CA ILE A 243 5.30 -7.86 19.30
C ILE A 243 3.90 -7.29 19.58
N VAL A 244 3.27 -6.68 18.57
CA VAL A 244 1.88 -6.17 18.65
C VAL A 244 1.12 -6.63 17.43
N ARG A 245 -0.08 -7.18 17.63
CA ARG A 245 -0.90 -7.75 16.55
C ARG A 245 -2.33 -7.21 16.55
N PRO A 246 -2.60 -6.12 15.82
CA PRO A 246 -3.95 -5.60 15.68
C PRO A 246 -4.83 -6.48 14.77
N PHE A 247 -6.10 -6.07 14.61
CA PHE A 247 -7.01 -6.68 13.65
C PHE A 247 -6.44 -6.69 12.23
N LYS A 248 -6.71 -7.80 11.53
CA LYS A 248 -6.59 -7.86 10.07
C LYS A 248 -7.51 -6.83 9.41
N LYS A 249 -7.18 -6.45 8.18
CA LYS A 249 -8.01 -5.57 7.34
C LYS A 249 -9.38 -6.20 7.12
N CYS A 250 -10.40 -5.61 7.74
CA CYS A 250 -11.81 -5.90 7.46
C CYS A 250 -12.32 -5.03 6.28
N PHE A 251 -13.06 -5.63 5.35
CA PHE A 251 -13.60 -4.98 4.15
C PHE A 251 -15.03 -4.51 4.36
N ASN A 252 -15.43 -3.43 3.68
CA ASN A 252 -16.85 -3.09 3.61
C ASN A 252 -17.62 -4.18 2.85
N TYR A 253 -18.90 -4.37 3.16
CA TYR A 253 -19.75 -5.30 2.42
C TYR A 253 -19.72 -5.04 0.90
N SER A 254 -19.75 -3.78 0.48
CA SER A 254 -19.65 -3.40 -0.94
C SER A 254 -18.32 -3.84 -1.58
N GLU A 255 -17.18 -3.66 -0.90
CA GLU A 255 -15.85 -4.11 -1.38
C GLU A 255 -15.79 -5.64 -1.59
N ARG A 256 -16.55 -6.41 -0.81
CA ARG A 256 -16.65 -7.88 -0.93
C ARG A 256 -17.51 -8.33 -2.11
N LYS A 257 -18.43 -7.47 -2.58
CA LYS A 257 -19.35 -7.74 -3.70
C LYS A 257 -18.82 -7.30 -5.06
N GLU A 258 -17.82 -6.42 -5.08
CA GLU A 258 -17.21 -5.94 -6.32
C GLU A 258 -16.70 -7.11 -7.18
N ARG A 259 -16.88 -7.01 -8.50
CA ARG A 259 -16.54 -8.09 -9.45
C ARG A 259 -15.07 -8.49 -9.39
N ASN A 260 -14.18 -7.55 -9.08
CA ASN A 260 -12.74 -7.77 -8.99
C ASN A 260 -12.25 -7.96 -7.56
N SER A 261 -13.14 -8.18 -6.58
CA SER A 261 -12.74 -8.40 -5.19
C SER A 261 -11.76 -9.57 -5.07
N LYS A 262 -10.66 -9.37 -4.34
CA LYS A 262 -9.67 -10.42 -4.06
C LYS A 262 -10.15 -11.40 -2.99
N PHE A 263 -11.09 -10.97 -2.16
CA PHE A 263 -11.66 -11.74 -1.06
C PHE A 263 -13.19 -11.64 -1.12
N PRO A 264 -13.83 -12.18 -2.16
CA PRO A 264 -15.27 -12.07 -2.35
C PRO A 264 -16.01 -12.83 -1.26
N LEU A 265 -17.18 -12.32 -0.87
CA LEU A 265 -18.08 -12.99 0.06
C LEU A 265 -19.47 -13.12 -0.58
N ARG A 266 -20.08 -14.29 -0.46
CA ARG A 266 -21.48 -14.53 -0.83
C ARG A 266 -22.24 -14.81 0.44
N LEU A 267 -23.17 -13.92 0.79
CA LEU A 267 -24.03 -14.04 1.95
C LEU A 267 -25.49 -13.88 1.48
N GLY A 268 -26.31 -14.89 1.75
CA GLY A 268 -27.75 -14.87 1.47
C GLY A 268 -28.50 -13.99 2.46
N ASP A 269 -29.68 -13.54 2.08
CA ASP A 269 -30.54 -12.69 2.93
C ASP A 269 -31.09 -13.45 4.14
N ASP A 270 -31.20 -14.78 4.04
CA ASP A 270 -31.61 -15.73 5.07
C ASP A 270 -30.47 -16.15 6.02
N ALA A 271 -29.22 -15.83 5.68
CA ALA A 271 -28.06 -16.21 6.48
C ALA A 271 -28.12 -15.58 7.88
N GLN A 272 -27.88 -16.39 8.90
CA GLN A 272 -27.81 -15.93 10.28
C GLN A 272 -26.49 -15.20 10.52
N VAL A 273 -26.58 -14.01 11.10
CA VAL A 273 -25.43 -13.17 11.41
C VAL A 273 -25.53 -12.62 12.82
N LYS A 274 -24.38 -12.34 13.41
CA LYS A 274 -24.25 -11.51 14.60
C LYS A 274 -23.73 -10.15 14.20
N ALA A 275 -24.09 -9.12 14.95
CA ALA A 275 -23.66 -7.77 14.64
C ALA A 275 -23.34 -6.98 15.92
N VAL A 276 -22.30 -6.18 15.84
CA VAL A 276 -21.86 -5.28 16.92
C VAL A 276 -21.86 -3.86 16.37
N VAL A 277 -22.40 -2.90 17.13
CA VAL A 277 -22.40 -1.49 16.75
C VAL A 277 -20.96 -1.04 16.51
N LYS A 278 -20.72 -0.50 15.32
CA LYS A 278 -19.42 0.05 14.97
C LYS A 278 -19.31 1.46 15.54
N VAL A 279 -18.53 1.61 16.61
CA VAL A 279 -18.14 2.91 17.20
C VAL A 279 -17.28 3.69 16.18
N ASN A 280 -17.46 5.01 16.14
CA ASN A 280 -16.75 5.91 15.24
C ASN A 280 -15.66 6.72 15.97
N GLY A 281 -14.50 6.11 16.16
CA GLY A 281 -13.29 6.78 16.66
C GLY A 281 -12.06 6.34 15.88
N PHE A 282 -10.90 6.41 16.53
CA PHE A 282 -9.66 5.85 15.98
C PHE A 282 -9.22 4.62 16.76
N LEU A 283 -8.57 3.69 16.06
CA LEU A 283 -8.09 2.45 16.68
C LEU A 283 -6.83 2.70 17.52
N GLY A 284 -6.95 2.42 18.82
CA GLY A 284 -5.84 2.25 19.75
C GLY A 284 -5.57 0.78 20.05
N CYS A 285 -4.31 0.43 20.26
CA CYS A 285 -3.86 -0.91 20.58
C CYS A 285 -2.97 -0.86 21.82
N CYS A 286 -3.19 -1.78 22.76
CA CYS A 286 -2.43 -1.90 24.00
C CYS A 286 -1.94 -3.35 24.15
N THR A 287 -0.63 -3.56 24.27
CA THR A 287 -0.05 -4.89 24.46
C THR A 287 0.97 -4.84 25.58
N TYR A 288 0.74 -5.58 26.67
CA TYR A 288 1.81 -5.83 27.63
C TYR A 288 2.73 -6.90 27.08
N VAL A 289 3.99 -6.56 26.85
CA VAL A 289 4.97 -7.47 26.28
C VAL A 289 5.66 -8.21 27.41
N GLU A 290 5.68 -9.54 27.34
CA GLU A 290 6.43 -10.37 28.28
C GLU A 290 7.15 -11.47 27.49
N LEU A 291 8.44 -11.27 27.26
CA LEU A 291 9.22 -12.17 26.41
C LEU A 291 9.76 -13.37 27.21
N PRO A 292 9.78 -14.57 26.62
CA PRO A 292 10.46 -15.71 27.24
C PRO A 292 11.98 -15.50 27.20
N ALA A 293 12.71 -16.14 28.11
CA ALA A 293 14.15 -15.94 28.30
C ALA A 293 15.01 -16.33 27.08
N ASP A 294 14.49 -17.18 26.20
CA ASP A 294 15.12 -17.60 24.95
C ASP A 294 14.81 -16.67 23.76
N HIS A 295 13.97 -15.65 23.96
CA HIS A 295 13.69 -14.66 22.91
C HIS A 295 14.90 -13.75 22.67
N PRO A 296 15.29 -13.48 21.42
CA PRO A 296 16.49 -12.67 21.13
C PRO A 296 16.37 -11.20 21.56
N SER A 297 15.15 -10.72 21.79
CA SER A 297 14.85 -9.40 22.36
C SER A 297 14.51 -9.44 23.86
N TYR A 298 14.76 -10.55 24.57
CA TYR A 298 14.56 -10.63 26.02
C TYR A 298 15.32 -9.51 26.74
N GLN A 299 14.70 -8.84 27.70
CA GLN A 299 15.24 -7.64 28.39
C GLN A 299 15.47 -6.40 27.49
N ALA A 300 14.96 -6.39 26.25
CA ALA A 300 14.93 -5.15 25.47
C ALA A 300 14.08 -4.08 26.18
N GLU A 301 14.27 -2.82 25.81
CA GLU A 301 13.58 -1.68 26.46
C GLU A 301 12.05 -1.76 26.41
N PHE A 302 11.47 -2.53 25.49
CA PHE A 302 10.03 -2.73 25.39
C PHE A 302 9.51 -3.96 26.16
N ASP A 303 10.40 -4.84 26.64
CA ASP A 303 10.04 -6.03 27.42
C ASP A 303 9.51 -5.61 28.80
N ARG A 304 8.49 -6.33 29.29
CA ARG A 304 7.75 -6.05 30.52
C ARG A 304 7.12 -4.66 30.59
N LYS A 305 6.84 -4.04 29.44
CA LYS A 305 6.15 -2.75 29.32
C LYS A 305 4.87 -2.89 28.49
N VAL A 306 3.93 -1.96 28.69
CA VAL A 306 2.78 -1.82 27.81
C VAL A 306 3.20 -0.99 26.60
N ILE A 307 2.99 -1.55 25.41
CA ILE A 307 3.14 -0.85 24.14
C ILE A 307 1.79 -0.31 23.72
N PHE A 308 1.70 1.02 23.68
CA PHE A 308 0.56 1.77 23.15
C PHE A 308 0.83 2.12 21.69
N SER A 309 -0.08 1.74 20.81
CA SER A 309 0.11 1.92 19.37
C SER A 309 -1.18 2.26 18.64
N THR A 310 -1.00 2.73 17.42
CA THR A 310 -2.09 2.97 16.46
C THR A 310 -1.81 2.19 15.18
N THR A 311 -2.72 2.27 14.20
CA THR A 311 -2.54 1.60 12.89
C THR A 311 -1.26 1.95 12.12
N GLY A 312 -0.49 2.97 12.52
CA GLY A 312 0.69 3.39 11.76
C GLY A 312 1.84 3.99 12.55
N SER A 313 1.80 3.98 13.88
CA SER A 313 2.88 4.57 14.67
C SER A 313 2.85 4.10 16.13
N LEU A 314 4.05 4.01 16.72
CA LEU A 314 4.27 4.01 18.17
C LEU A 314 4.50 5.42 18.72
N ASP A 315 4.95 6.36 17.86
CA ASP A 315 5.45 7.67 18.31
C ASP A 315 4.56 8.88 17.97
N SER A 316 3.35 8.65 17.45
CA SER A 316 2.45 9.75 17.04
C SER A 316 1.71 10.34 18.24
N ASP A 317 1.20 11.56 18.13
CA ASP A 317 0.36 12.13 19.19
C ASP A 317 -0.89 11.29 19.45
N PHE A 318 -1.43 10.62 18.43
CA PHE A 318 -2.47 9.61 18.60
C PHE A 318 -2.05 8.42 19.48
N ALA A 319 -0.78 7.99 19.43
CA ALA A 319 -0.32 6.90 20.29
C ALA A 319 -0.26 7.34 21.76
N LYS A 320 0.12 8.61 22.00
CA LYS A 320 0.03 9.23 23.33
C LYS A 320 -1.42 9.38 23.80
N LEU A 321 -2.36 9.65 22.89
CA LEU A 321 -3.79 9.63 23.24
C LEU A 321 -4.24 8.23 23.66
N VAL A 322 -3.82 7.17 22.94
CA VAL A 322 -4.10 5.78 23.38
C VAL A 322 -3.57 5.55 24.79
N GLU A 323 -2.33 5.92 25.07
CA GLU A 323 -1.73 5.82 26.40
C GLU A 323 -2.54 6.61 27.45
N LYS A 324 -2.85 7.88 27.19
CA LYS A 324 -3.67 8.73 28.07
C LYS A 324 -5.00 8.07 28.47
N HIS A 325 -5.69 7.46 27.50
CA HIS A 325 -6.98 6.82 27.75
C HIS A 325 -6.87 5.44 28.38
N CYS A 326 -5.84 4.66 28.02
CA CYS A 326 -5.77 3.23 28.32
C CYS A 326 -4.77 2.85 29.43
N ALA A 327 -3.84 3.73 29.83
CA ALA A 327 -2.80 3.39 30.82
C ALA A 327 -3.39 2.98 32.18
N LYS A 328 -4.56 3.51 32.54
CA LYS A 328 -5.30 3.11 33.76
C LYS A 328 -5.69 1.63 33.79
N HIS A 329 -5.66 0.95 32.64
CA HIS A 329 -5.98 -0.48 32.48
C HIS A 329 -4.73 -1.39 32.49
N GLU A 330 -3.57 -0.91 32.94
CA GLU A 330 -2.32 -1.69 32.94
C GLU A 330 -2.44 -3.04 33.64
N LEU A 331 -3.23 -3.14 34.72
CA LEU A 331 -3.48 -4.40 35.43
C LEU A 331 -4.12 -5.46 34.52
N LEU A 332 -5.07 -5.07 33.66
CA LEU A 332 -5.65 -5.98 32.66
C LEU A 332 -4.57 -6.47 31.70
N PHE A 333 -3.76 -5.55 31.16
CA PHE A 333 -2.77 -5.93 30.17
C PHE A 333 -1.71 -6.88 30.74
N LYS A 334 -1.29 -6.66 32.00
CA LYS A 334 -0.39 -7.57 32.73
C LYS A 334 -0.99 -8.93 33.04
N ALA A 335 -2.30 -9.00 33.31
CA ALA A 335 -2.99 -10.27 33.55
C ALA A 335 -3.07 -11.15 32.28
N TYR A 336 -2.96 -10.54 31.10
CA TYR A 336 -3.01 -11.22 29.81
C TYR A 336 -1.82 -10.80 28.93
N PRO A 337 -0.59 -11.17 29.31
CA PRO A 337 0.61 -10.80 28.58
C PRO A 337 0.56 -11.31 27.13
N ASN A 338 1.20 -10.56 26.23
CA ASN A 338 1.28 -10.87 24.79
C ASN A 338 -0.08 -11.03 24.11
N LYS A 339 -1.08 -10.30 24.61
CA LYS A 339 -2.36 -10.08 23.92
C LYS A 339 -2.50 -8.60 23.58
N THR A 340 -2.90 -8.32 22.36
CA THR A 340 -3.19 -6.97 21.89
C THR A 340 -4.65 -6.66 22.14
N PHE A 341 -4.93 -5.86 23.16
CA PHE A 341 -6.25 -5.28 23.40
C PHE A 341 -6.47 -4.10 22.45
N LEU A 342 -7.64 -4.08 21.81
CA LEU A 342 -7.99 -3.08 20.81
C LEU A 342 -9.15 -2.23 21.31
N PHE A 343 -8.95 -0.92 21.25
CA PHE A 343 -9.94 0.06 21.68
C PHE A 343 -10.29 0.99 20.52
N GLU A 344 -11.57 1.32 20.40
CA GLU A 344 -11.96 2.52 19.67
C GLU A 344 -11.86 3.70 20.65
N VAL A 345 -10.97 4.65 20.37
CA VAL A 345 -10.73 5.84 21.20
C VAL A 345 -11.47 7.03 20.59
N CYS A 346 -12.34 7.64 21.38
CA CYS A 346 -13.08 8.85 21.06
C CYS A 346 -12.55 9.98 21.92
N ASP A 347 -11.71 10.85 21.34
CA ASP A 347 -11.12 12.00 22.02
C ASP A 347 -11.66 13.30 21.41
N GLU A 348 -11.85 14.32 22.25
CA GLU A 348 -12.38 15.62 21.84
C GLU A 348 -11.51 16.34 20.79
N SER A 349 -10.20 16.08 20.81
CA SER A 349 -9.24 16.66 19.86
C SER A 349 -9.27 16.00 18.47
N ASP A 350 -9.98 14.87 18.32
CA ASP A 350 -10.11 14.14 17.06
C ASP A 350 -11.60 13.93 16.71
N PRO A 351 -12.30 14.99 16.27
CA PRO A 351 -13.73 14.89 15.99
C PRO A 351 -13.98 14.01 14.76
N HIS A 352 -14.89 13.06 14.94
CA HIS A 352 -15.27 12.07 13.95
C HIS A 352 -16.64 12.39 13.30
N ILE A 353 -17.12 11.55 12.37
CA ILE A 353 -18.37 11.81 11.64
C ILE A 353 -19.59 11.66 12.55
N ILE A 354 -19.57 10.66 13.43
CA ILE A 354 -20.60 10.42 14.43
C ILE A 354 -20.09 10.94 15.76
N LYS A 355 -20.95 11.65 16.49
CA LYS A 355 -20.66 12.07 17.86
C LYS A 355 -20.81 10.88 18.79
N GLU A 356 -19.69 10.34 19.20
CA GLU A 356 -19.61 9.23 20.15
C GLU A 356 -19.44 9.73 21.59
N THR A 357 -19.70 8.85 22.55
CA THR A 357 -19.34 9.11 23.95
C THR A 357 -17.82 9.09 24.09
N LEU A 358 -17.24 10.14 24.67
CA LEU A 358 -15.78 10.24 24.85
C LEU A 358 -15.20 9.11 25.72
N GLY A 359 -13.93 8.78 25.45
CA GLY A 359 -13.16 7.75 26.14
C GLY A 359 -12.82 6.56 25.25
N GLU A 360 -12.38 5.47 25.88
CA GLU A 360 -12.01 4.23 25.23
C GLU A 360 -13.11 3.17 25.33
N THR A 361 -13.39 2.51 24.21
CA THR A 361 -14.33 1.38 24.14
C THR A 361 -13.59 0.13 23.69
N LEU A 362 -13.63 -0.95 24.48
CA LEU A 362 -13.00 -2.22 24.12
C LEU A 362 -13.75 -2.81 22.92
N ILE A 363 -13.04 -3.08 21.83
CA ILE A 363 -13.62 -3.61 20.59
C ILE A 363 -12.98 -4.93 20.15
N GLY A 364 -11.91 -5.37 20.81
CA GLY A 364 -11.22 -6.60 20.43
C GLY A 364 -10.08 -6.98 21.34
N CYS A 365 -9.65 -8.23 21.21
CA CYS A 365 -8.41 -8.74 21.74
C CYS A 365 -7.87 -9.78 20.76
N VAL A 366 -6.57 -9.74 20.50
CA VAL A 366 -5.89 -10.68 19.59
C VAL A 366 -4.67 -11.26 20.31
N ASP A 367 -4.53 -12.59 20.28
CA ASP A 367 -3.32 -13.25 20.72
C ASP A 367 -2.17 -12.96 19.74
N VAL A 368 -1.04 -12.43 20.24
CA VAL A 368 0.06 -12.02 19.35
C VAL A 368 0.65 -13.24 18.63
N LYS A 369 0.80 -14.37 19.33
CA LYS A 369 1.42 -15.58 18.79
C LYS A 369 0.52 -16.27 17.78
N THR A 370 -0.74 -16.54 18.12
CA THR A 370 -1.62 -17.31 17.25
C THR A 370 -2.38 -16.45 16.25
N GLY A 371 -2.56 -15.15 16.54
CA GLY A 371 -3.41 -14.26 15.74
C GLY A 371 -4.89 -14.57 15.86
N GLU A 372 -5.26 -15.43 16.82
CA GLU A 372 -6.64 -15.71 17.18
C GLU A 372 -7.27 -14.47 17.79
N GLN A 373 -8.45 -14.12 17.29
CA GLN A 373 -9.26 -13.06 17.84
C GLN A 373 -10.22 -13.66 18.87
N TYR A 374 -10.30 -13.05 20.05
CA TYR A 374 -11.23 -13.47 21.08
C TYR A 374 -12.68 -13.11 20.72
N SER A 375 -13.63 -13.95 21.14
CA SER A 375 -15.05 -13.78 20.85
C SER A 375 -15.64 -12.56 21.55
N GLU A 376 -16.76 -12.05 21.03
CA GLU A 376 -17.48 -10.93 21.64
C GLU A 376 -17.95 -11.26 23.07
N GLN A 377 -18.34 -12.52 23.33
CA GLN A 377 -18.69 -12.97 24.67
C GLN A 377 -17.52 -12.84 25.64
N TRP A 378 -16.33 -13.30 25.25
CA TRP A 378 -15.13 -13.17 26.09
C TRP A 378 -14.79 -11.70 26.36
N LEU A 379 -14.95 -10.83 25.35
CA LEU A 379 -14.73 -9.39 25.51
C LEU A 379 -15.73 -8.76 26.48
N ASP A 380 -17.00 -9.19 26.45
CA ASP A 380 -18.04 -8.72 27.37
C ASP A 380 -17.76 -9.17 28.81
N GLU A 381 -17.31 -10.42 29.02
CA GLU A 381 -16.88 -10.94 30.33
C GLU A 381 -15.69 -10.16 30.90
N ILE A 382 -14.66 -9.93 30.08
CA ILE A 382 -13.49 -9.13 30.47
C ILE A 382 -13.88 -7.68 30.76
N ALA A 383 -14.75 -7.10 29.95
CA ALA A 383 -15.22 -5.75 30.17
C ALA A 383 -16.01 -5.62 31.47
N LEU A 384 -16.82 -6.61 31.84
CA LEU A 384 -17.50 -6.64 33.12
C LEU A 384 -16.49 -6.71 34.29
N GLN A 385 -15.50 -7.61 34.19
CA GLN A 385 -14.49 -7.81 35.22
C GLN A 385 -13.63 -6.55 35.46
N TYR A 386 -13.25 -5.86 34.38
CA TYR A 386 -12.35 -4.70 34.43
C TYR A 386 -13.05 -3.35 34.24
N GLN A 387 -14.39 -3.34 34.23
CA GLN A 387 -15.23 -2.14 34.10
C GLN A 387 -14.94 -1.32 32.83
N LEU A 388 -14.79 -2.01 31.69
CA LEU A 388 -14.55 -1.39 30.38
C LEU A 388 -15.88 -1.13 29.65
N LYS A 389 -15.88 -0.09 28.80
CA LYS A 389 -16.98 0.14 27.86
C LYS A 389 -16.94 -0.89 26.74
N ARG A 390 -18.13 -1.34 26.31
CA ARG A 390 -18.32 -2.21 25.15
C ARG A 390 -19.34 -1.60 24.20
N PRO A 391 -19.20 -1.83 22.89
CA PRO A 391 -20.26 -1.53 21.93
C PRO A 391 -21.49 -2.39 22.19
N LEU A 392 -22.66 -1.93 21.74
CA LEU A 392 -23.88 -2.74 21.78
C LEU A 392 -23.76 -3.93 20.81
N THR A 393 -23.98 -5.13 21.34
CA THR A 393 -24.12 -6.37 20.57
C THR A 393 -25.60 -6.63 20.29
N LEU A 394 -25.95 -6.86 19.03
CA LEU A 394 -27.30 -7.21 18.61
C LEU A 394 -27.54 -8.72 18.78
N PRO A 395 -28.79 -9.14 19.05
CA PRO A 395 -29.18 -10.53 18.94
C PRO A 395 -28.89 -11.09 17.54
N THR A 396 -28.64 -12.39 17.44
CA THR A 396 -28.54 -13.08 16.15
C THR A 396 -29.81 -12.86 15.34
N MET A 397 -29.65 -12.51 14.07
CA MET A 397 -30.76 -12.24 13.14
C MET A 397 -30.37 -12.63 11.71
N THR A 398 -31.35 -12.64 10.81
CA THR A 398 -31.06 -12.80 9.38
C THR A 398 -30.33 -11.58 8.83
N PHE A 399 -29.56 -11.77 7.77
CA PHE A 399 -28.90 -10.66 7.10
C PHE A 399 -29.90 -9.66 6.48
N ALA A 400 -31.08 -10.11 6.06
CA ALA A 400 -32.18 -9.25 5.63
C ALA A 400 -32.64 -8.29 6.74
N GLU A 401 -32.87 -8.82 7.94
CA GLU A 401 -33.26 -8.03 9.10
C GLU A 401 -32.17 -7.03 9.49
N LEU A 402 -30.89 -7.43 9.46
CA LEU A 402 -29.78 -6.52 9.73
C LEU A 402 -29.72 -5.35 8.73
N LYS A 403 -30.00 -5.60 7.44
CA LYS A 403 -30.09 -4.51 6.43
C LYS A 403 -31.26 -3.57 6.71
N ALA A 404 -32.40 -4.11 7.14
CA ALA A 404 -33.56 -3.30 7.52
C ALA A 404 -33.31 -2.49 8.80
N GLU A 405 -32.47 -2.99 9.71
CA GLU A 405 -32.06 -2.23 10.89
C GLU A 405 -31.04 -1.15 10.53
N LEU A 406 -30.07 -1.48 9.67
CA LEU A 406 -29.05 -0.53 9.18
C LEU A 406 -29.64 0.75 8.57
N SER A 407 -30.80 0.69 7.93
CA SER A 407 -31.43 1.88 7.33
C SER A 407 -31.99 2.86 8.36
N LYS A 408 -32.19 2.43 9.62
CA LYS A 408 -32.81 3.22 10.69
C LYS A 408 -31.79 3.88 11.62
N VAL A 409 -30.55 3.37 11.63
CA VAL A 409 -29.55 3.80 12.61
C VAL A 409 -28.85 5.11 12.21
N LYS A 410 -28.54 5.93 13.23
CA LYS A 410 -27.80 7.20 13.10
C LYS A 410 -26.33 7.09 13.53
N HIS A 411 -25.83 5.89 13.83
CA HIS A 411 -24.42 5.62 14.10
C HIS A 411 -23.70 5.10 12.83
N GLU A 412 -22.39 4.78 12.92
CA GLU A 412 -21.58 4.46 11.73
C GLU A 412 -22.06 3.20 10.99
N GLY A 413 -22.53 2.21 11.73
CA GLY A 413 -23.11 0.97 11.23
C GLY A 413 -22.73 -0.20 12.13
N PHE A 414 -22.41 -1.35 11.54
CA PHE A 414 -22.13 -2.60 12.25
C PHE A 414 -20.84 -3.27 11.79
N MET A 415 -20.16 -3.93 12.73
CA MET A 415 -19.22 -5.02 12.45
C MET A 415 -20.04 -6.31 12.41
N VAL A 416 -19.95 -7.07 11.32
CA VAL A 416 -20.82 -8.24 11.06
C VAL A 416 -20.01 -9.51 11.14
N PHE A 417 -20.51 -10.47 11.90
CA PHE A 417 -19.90 -11.76 12.17
C PHE A 417 -20.79 -12.90 11.68
N SER A 418 -20.19 -14.06 11.39
CA SER A 418 -20.94 -15.29 11.15
C SER A 418 -21.57 -15.82 12.45
N SER A 419 -22.38 -16.88 12.34
CA SER A 419 -22.89 -17.62 13.50
C SER A 419 -21.77 -18.19 14.38
N GLU A 420 -20.62 -18.51 13.77
CA GLU A 420 -19.41 -19.04 14.40
C GLU A 420 -18.42 -17.96 14.85
N ASP A 421 -18.85 -16.70 14.97
CA ASP A 421 -18.05 -15.56 15.43
C ASP A 421 -16.87 -15.17 14.52
N GLU A 422 -16.88 -15.57 13.25
CA GLU A 422 -15.91 -15.09 12.27
C GLU A 422 -16.29 -13.67 11.81
N LEU A 423 -15.36 -12.69 11.91
CA LEU A 423 -15.58 -11.34 11.39
C LEU A 423 -15.63 -11.33 9.85
N LEU A 424 -16.81 -11.07 9.29
CA LEU A 424 -17.06 -11.14 7.85
C LEU A 424 -16.77 -9.82 7.14
N PHE A 425 -17.38 -8.72 7.59
CA PHE A 425 -17.26 -7.40 6.97
C PHE A 425 -17.77 -6.29 7.90
N LYS A 426 -17.54 -5.05 7.50
CA LYS A 426 -18.20 -3.87 8.07
C LYS A 426 -19.36 -3.43 7.17
N LEU A 427 -20.49 -3.13 7.78
CA LEU A 427 -21.72 -2.69 7.13
C LEU A 427 -22.02 -1.27 7.59
N LYS A 428 -21.83 -0.28 6.72
CA LYS A 428 -21.95 1.15 7.07
C LYS A 428 -23.37 1.67 6.80
N SER A 429 -23.89 2.48 7.71
CA SER A 429 -25.24 3.04 7.58
C SER A 429 -25.31 4.08 6.45
N PRO A 430 -26.46 4.20 5.77
CA PRO A 430 -26.69 5.26 4.80
C PRO A 430 -26.48 6.67 5.41
N TYR A 431 -26.96 6.88 6.64
CA TYR A 431 -26.76 8.11 7.42
C TYR A 431 -25.27 8.50 7.52
N TYR A 432 -24.40 7.58 7.96
CA TYR A 432 -22.97 7.84 8.04
C TYR A 432 -22.35 8.12 6.67
N LEU A 433 -22.72 7.33 5.65
CA LEU A 433 -22.12 7.43 4.32
C LEU A 433 -22.41 8.78 3.68
N ILE A 434 -23.65 9.26 3.76
CA ILE A 434 -24.03 10.55 3.19
C ILE A 434 -23.43 11.73 3.96
N SER A 435 -23.43 11.69 5.30
CA SER A 435 -22.78 12.71 6.14
C SER A 435 -21.28 12.80 5.84
N LYS A 436 -20.60 11.66 5.72
CA LYS A 436 -19.17 11.62 5.37
C LYS A 436 -18.91 12.12 3.95
N LEU A 437 -19.75 11.73 2.99
CA LEU A 437 -19.61 12.13 1.59
C LEU A 437 -19.75 13.65 1.45
N LEU A 438 -20.72 14.27 2.10
CA LEU A 438 -20.97 15.70 1.95
C LEU A 438 -20.09 16.54 2.89
N GLY A 439 -19.83 16.06 4.11
CA GLY A 439 -18.92 16.67 5.08
C GLY A 439 -17.51 16.91 4.53
N ARG A 440 -16.97 15.93 3.80
CA ARG A 440 -15.61 15.99 3.21
C ARG A 440 -15.54 16.69 1.86
N SER A 441 -16.60 17.38 1.48
CA SER A 441 -16.65 18.07 0.19
C SER A 441 -15.81 19.34 0.21
N SER A 442 -15.23 19.65 -0.94
CA SER A 442 -14.61 20.94 -1.22
C SER A 442 -15.39 21.62 -2.34
N GLU A 443 -15.20 22.92 -2.50
CA GLU A 443 -15.85 23.68 -3.56
C GLU A 443 -15.63 23.05 -4.95
N GLU A 444 -14.41 22.57 -5.21
CA GLU A 444 -14.02 21.93 -6.48
C GLU A 444 -14.79 20.65 -6.79
N ASN A 445 -15.15 19.86 -5.77
CA ASN A 445 -15.74 18.53 -5.96
C ASN A 445 -17.22 18.44 -5.56
N LEU A 446 -17.76 19.46 -4.91
CA LEU A 446 -19.13 19.48 -4.40
C LEU A 446 -20.14 19.21 -5.51
N ALA A 447 -20.00 19.86 -6.67
CA ALA A 447 -20.91 19.67 -7.80
C ALA A 447 -21.03 18.20 -8.24
N GLY A 448 -19.92 17.45 -8.22
CA GLY A 448 -19.92 16.03 -8.55
C GLY A 448 -20.54 15.13 -7.48
N ARG A 449 -20.54 15.58 -6.20
CA ARG A 449 -21.17 14.88 -5.07
C ARG A 449 -22.66 15.17 -4.93
N LEU A 450 -23.12 16.31 -5.47
CA LEU A 450 -24.53 16.69 -5.55
C LEU A 450 -25.24 16.16 -6.83
N ASP A 451 -24.58 15.28 -7.58
CA ASP A 451 -25.19 14.68 -8.77
C ASP A 451 -26.26 13.64 -8.37
N LYS A 452 -27.53 14.02 -8.52
CA LYS A 452 -28.70 13.18 -8.20
C LYS A 452 -28.67 11.79 -8.86
N ARG A 453 -27.98 11.63 -9.98
CA ARG A 453 -27.83 10.33 -10.67
C ARG A 453 -26.97 9.32 -9.90
N LYS A 454 -26.26 9.76 -8.85
CA LYS A 454 -25.31 8.96 -8.07
C LYS A 454 -25.77 8.71 -6.63
N VAL A 455 -26.93 9.21 -6.25
CA VAL A 455 -27.49 9.10 -4.89
C VAL A 455 -28.92 8.56 -4.96
N SER A 456 -29.39 7.93 -3.89
CA SER A 456 -30.78 7.49 -3.78
C SER A 456 -31.74 8.69 -3.80
N GLU A 457 -32.95 8.49 -4.31
CA GLU A 457 -34.01 9.51 -4.41
C GLU A 457 -34.42 10.09 -3.05
N GLU A 458 -34.31 9.30 -1.99
CA GLU A 458 -34.51 9.71 -0.60
C GLU A 458 -33.63 10.91 -0.18
N TYR A 459 -32.48 11.09 -0.84
CA TYR A 459 -31.56 12.20 -0.56
C TYR A 459 -31.75 13.41 -1.46
N PHE A 460 -32.65 13.38 -2.45
CA PHE A 460 -32.86 14.53 -3.35
C PHE A 460 -33.20 15.83 -2.63
N PRO A 461 -34.05 15.85 -1.57
CA PRO A 461 -34.32 17.06 -0.81
C PRO A 461 -33.07 17.65 -0.16
N LEU A 462 -32.19 16.80 0.39
CA LEU A 462 -30.90 17.24 0.97
C LEU A 462 -29.99 17.84 -0.11
N ILE A 463 -29.94 17.21 -1.29
CA ILE A 463 -29.13 17.69 -2.40
C ILE A 463 -29.61 19.07 -2.87
N GLU A 464 -30.92 19.25 -3.04
CA GLU A 464 -31.52 20.54 -3.42
C GLU A 464 -31.24 21.61 -2.36
N HIS A 465 -31.43 21.28 -1.09
CA HIS A 465 -31.16 22.18 0.01
C HIS A 465 -29.70 22.68 0.02
N ILE A 466 -28.72 21.81 -0.24
CA ILE A 466 -27.31 22.21 -0.35
C ILE A 466 -27.06 23.02 -1.62
N GLN A 467 -27.72 22.71 -2.75
CA GLN A 467 -27.58 23.47 -3.99
C GLN A 467 -28.08 24.91 -3.84
N GLU A 468 -29.22 25.10 -3.18
CA GLU A 468 -29.79 26.42 -2.87
C GLU A 468 -28.89 27.22 -1.92
N ASN A 469 -28.22 26.54 -0.99
CA ASN A 469 -27.37 27.14 0.04
C ASN A 469 -25.86 26.98 -0.24
N LYS A 470 -25.47 26.78 -1.50
CA LYS A 470 -24.12 26.34 -1.88
C LYS A 470 -23.00 27.23 -1.36
N THR A 471 -23.15 28.55 -1.47
CA THR A 471 -22.13 29.51 -1.00
C THR A 471 -21.91 29.40 0.50
N MET A 472 -23.00 29.30 1.28
CA MET A 472 -22.94 29.13 2.73
C MET A 472 -22.32 27.78 3.08
N PHE A 473 -22.80 26.69 2.46
CA PHE A 473 -22.29 25.36 2.70
C PHE A 473 -20.79 25.24 2.42
N ASN A 474 -20.29 25.87 1.35
CA ASN A 474 -18.85 25.88 1.04
C ASN A 474 -18.00 26.64 2.06
N ALA A 475 -18.56 27.65 2.74
CA ALA A 475 -17.87 28.40 3.79
C ALA A 475 -17.72 27.62 5.11
N LEU A 476 -18.51 26.56 5.30
CA LEU A 476 -18.44 25.69 6.48
C LEU A 476 -17.18 24.79 6.44
N ASP A 477 -16.58 24.58 7.62
CA ASP A 477 -15.56 23.54 7.80
C ASP A 477 -16.15 22.11 7.75
N GLU A 478 -15.30 21.08 7.80
CA GLU A 478 -15.75 19.67 7.71
C GLU A 478 -16.78 19.33 8.80
N GLN A 479 -16.58 19.76 10.05
CA GLN A 479 -17.47 19.42 11.17
C GLN A 479 -18.79 20.17 11.07
N GLN A 480 -18.76 21.44 10.70
CA GLN A 480 -19.95 22.24 10.45
C GLN A 480 -20.77 21.68 9.27
N LYS A 481 -20.13 21.21 8.19
CA LYS A 481 -20.82 20.53 7.08
C LYS A 481 -21.47 19.23 7.51
N ILE A 482 -20.78 18.43 8.31
CA ILE A 482 -21.34 17.18 8.87
C ILE A 482 -22.58 17.51 9.69
N GLN A 483 -22.48 18.49 10.61
CA GLN A 483 -23.61 18.92 11.43
C GLN A 483 -24.79 19.41 10.57
N TYR A 484 -24.53 20.28 9.59
CA TYR A 484 -25.54 20.79 8.65
C TYR A 484 -26.31 19.65 7.96
N VAL A 485 -25.59 18.64 7.47
CA VAL A 485 -26.20 17.47 6.83
C VAL A 485 -27.01 16.66 7.83
N GLN A 486 -26.47 16.41 9.03
CA GLN A 486 -27.12 15.59 10.05
C GLN A 486 -28.38 16.24 10.62
N ASP A 487 -28.38 17.57 10.78
CA ASP A 487 -29.55 18.33 11.22
C ASP A 487 -30.67 18.22 10.18
N PHE A 488 -30.35 18.37 8.90
CA PHE A 488 -31.34 18.17 7.83
C PHE A 488 -31.93 16.75 7.87
N LEU A 489 -31.06 15.73 8.00
CA LEU A 489 -31.49 14.32 8.09
C LEU A 489 -32.28 13.99 9.36
N ALA A 490 -32.28 14.85 10.37
CA ALA A 490 -33.09 14.66 11.58
C ALA A 490 -34.54 15.15 11.41
N HIS A 491 -34.81 15.92 10.36
CA HIS A 491 -36.12 16.55 10.08
C HIS A 491 -36.88 15.91 8.91
N ILE A 492 -36.32 14.88 8.30
CA ILE A 492 -36.95 14.02 7.28
C ILE A 492 -37.06 12.61 7.83
#